data_AF-A0A5C6B692-F1
#
_entry.id   AF-A0A5C6B692-F1
#
_cell.length_a   1.000
_cell.length_b   1.000
_cell.length_c   1.000
_cell.angle_alpha   90.00
_cell.angle_beta   90.00
_cell.angle_gamma   90.00
#
_symmetry.space_group_name_H-M   'P 1'
#
loop_
_entity.id
_entity.type
_entity.pdbx_description
1 polymer ?
#
loop_
_entity_poly.entity_id
_entity_poly.type
_entity_poly.pdbx_seq_one_letter_code
_entity_poly.pdbx_strand_id
1 'polypeptide(L)'
;MTMNVYELTYFADDPRFSGFEFPEDAPSLIGRESISKDFDVEPPGKFDWMPASLANVWVPQIVVGGVQPYNDYPRVGMLPAFSRRAVDALRVELEANGEILPVQSKTGDYFVYNVLTKSLALDVDKSEITFGPPNISKETAFMVDRFEFDETKLVEHAIFRIREYPQVVLVTEQFKRKADQAQLNGLNFVPVFPIPEGQNWDDMERARWRARRKSVEPLRGHCLTIVLPTAKRKATEDEKVAARRVLHSLESVLAGHVESMDRGFIGSVDETSERRGELLLYVTCPDVDDLIENLRPWVAEVDWPKPLKLEKLYCSRFDVHAEWEPVD
;
A
#
# COMPACT_ATOMS: atom_id res chain seq x y z
N MET A 1 18.40 24.72 12.82
CA MET A 1 18.04 23.34 13.21
C MET A 1 18.23 22.51 11.96
N THR A 2 18.94 21.40 12.04
CA THR A 2 19.12 20.49 10.90
C THR A 2 17.76 19.97 10.44
N MET A 3 17.50 20.07 9.15
CA MET A 3 16.24 19.63 8.55
C MET A 3 16.24 18.11 8.35
N ASN A 4 15.27 17.40 8.94
CA ASN A 4 15.10 15.98 8.69
C ASN A 4 14.25 15.75 7.44
N VAL A 5 14.64 14.75 6.66
CA VAL A 5 13.89 14.24 5.50
C VAL A 5 13.60 12.76 5.72
N TYR A 6 12.38 12.37 5.36
CA TYR A 6 11.86 11.03 5.47
C TYR A 6 11.38 10.55 4.11
N GLU A 7 11.63 9.29 3.79
CA GLU A 7 10.83 8.60 2.77
C GLU A 7 9.45 8.27 3.36
N LEU A 8 8.40 8.64 2.62
CA LEU A 8 7.02 8.30 2.96
C LEU A 8 6.65 6.97 2.30
N THR A 9 6.72 5.90 3.08
CA THR A 9 6.35 4.56 2.67
C THR A 9 5.03 4.12 3.30
N TYR A 10 4.58 2.91 2.96
CA TYR A 10 3.42 2.25 3.55
C TYR A 10 3.84 0.98 4.30
N PHE A 11 2.97 0.48 5.19
CA PHE A 11 3.20 -0.74 5.94
C PHE A 11 2.85 -2.00 5.13
N ALA A 12 3.65 -2.31 4.10
CA ALA A 12 3.44 -3.47 3.22
C ALA A 12 3.30 -4.82 3.92
N ASP A 13 3.98 -4.97 5.05
CA ASP A 13 4.07 -6.21 5.81
C ASP A 13 3.05 -6.28 6.95
N ASP A 14 2.31 -5.22 7.25
CA ASP A 14 1.32 -5.23 8.32
C ASP A 14 -0.08 -5.46 7.73
N PRO A 15 -0.72 -6.61 8.01
CA PRO A 15 -1.99 -6.99 7.39
C PRO A 15 -3.16 -6.04 7.75
N ARG A 16 -2.98 -5.17 8.75
CA ARG A 16 -3.95 -4.13 9.10
C ARG A 16 -4.02 -3.00 8.08
N PHE A 17 -2.95 -2.82 7.29
CA PHE A 17 -2.84 -1.75 6.31
C PHE A 17 -2.85 -2.30 4.89
N SER A 18 -4.06 -2.41 4.32
CA SER A 18 -4.24 -2.69 2.90
C SER A 18 -4.26 -1.40 2.08
N GLY A 19 -4.00 -1.55 0.78
CA GLY A 19 -4.11 -0.48 -0.20
C GLY A 19 -5.25 -0.67 -1.18
N PHE A 20 -5.47 0.38 -1.96
CA PHE A 20 -6.34 0.31 -3.12
C PHE A 20 -5.54 -0.09 -4.36
N GLU A 21 -6.26 -0.52 -5.40
CA GLU A 21 -5.78 -0.61 -6.77
C GLU A 21 -6.79 0.04 -7.70
N PHE A 22 -6.32 0.54 -8.84
CA PHE A 22 -7.22 0.82 -9.95
C PHE A 22 -7.63 -0.51 -10.60
N PRO A 23 -8.87 -0.64 -11.11
CA PRO A 23 -9.25 -1.76 -11.95
C PRO A 23 -8.26 -1.95 -13.12
N GLU A 24 -7.95 -3.19 -13.48
CA GLU A 24 -6.97 -3.50 -14.56
C GLU A 24 -7.36 -2.87 -15.91
N ASP A 25 -8.65 -2.66 -16.14
CA ASP A 25 -9.23 -2.07 -17.34
C ASP A 25 -9.49 -0.55 -17.24
N ALA A 26 -9.06 0.10 -16.14
CA ALA A 26 -9.25 1.53 -15.96
C ALA A 26 -8.42 2.33 -17.00
N PRO A 27 -9.09 3.04 -17.93
CA PRO A 27 -8.41 3.69 -19.04
C PRO A 27 -7.64 4.93 -18.57
N SER A 28 -6.53 5.22 -19.25
CA SER A 28 -5.84 6.51 -19.09
C SER A 28 -6.74 7.68 -19.46
N LEU A 29 -6.59 8.79 -18.74
CA LEU A 29 -7.26 10.07 -18.99
C LEU A 29 -6.46 10.96 -19.95
N ILE A 30 -5.18 10.65 -20.19
CA ILE A 30 -4.27 11.42 -21.06
C ILE A 30 -3.68 10.58 -22.21
N GLY A 31 -4.24 9.41 -22.49
CA GLY A 31 -3.89 8.56 -23.64
C GLY A 31 -2.67 7.64 -23.45
N ARG A 32 -2.27 7.37 -22.20
CA ARG A 32 -1.27 6.34 -21.82
C ARG A 32 -1.91 4.95 -21.75
N GLU A 33 -1.09 3.95 -21.41
CA GLU A 33 -1.51 2.53 -21.36
C GLU A 33 -2.62 2.25 -20.33
N SER A 34 -2.56 2.89 -19.16
CA SER A 34 -3.56 2.75 -18.10
C SER A 34 -3.60 3.98 -17.21
N ILE A 35 -4.60 4.10 -16.35
CA ILE A 35 -4.69 5.25 -15.43
C ILE A 35 -3.53 5.32 -14.44
N SER A 36 -3.01 4.18 -13.97
CA SER A 36 -1.82 4.15 -13.11
C SER A 36 -0.63 4.80 -13.82
N LYS A 37 -0.54 4.63 -15.15
CA LYS A 37 0.51 5.23 -15.97
C LYS A 37 0.36 6.73 -16.13
N ASP A 38 -0.78 7.35 -15.83
CA ASP A 38 -0.96 8.81 -15.90
C ASP A 38 -0.12 9.57 -14.84
N PHE A 39 0.30 8.87 -13.79
CA PHE A 39 1.13 9.41 -12.71
C PHE A 39 2.63 9.25 -12.93
N ASP A 40 3.03 8.50 -13.98
CA ASP A 40 4.44 8.37 -14.36
C ASP A 40 4.98 9.74 -14.84
N VAL A 41 6.26 9.95 -14.57
CA VAL A 41 6.96 11.17 -14.99
C VAL A 41 7.36 11.08 -16.47
N GLU A 42 7.36 12.20 -17.18
CA GLU A 42 7.77 12.25 -18.59
C GLU A 42 8.82 13.33 -18.87
N PRO A 43 9.84 13.04 -19.72
CA PRO A 43 10.19 11.71 -20.22
C PRO A 43 10.79 10.83 -19.11
N PRO A 44 10.53 9.51 -19.11
CA PRO A 44 11.07 8.62 -18.08
C PRO A 44 12.60 8.54 -18.18
N GLY A 45 13.26 8.51 -17.04
CA GLY A 45 14.71 8.38 -16.98
C GLY A 45 15.47 9.62 -17.43
N LYS A 46 14.89 10.82 -17.35
CA LYS A 46 15.56 12.07 -17.74
C LYS A 46 15.44 13.12 -16.65
N PHE A 47 16.48 13.91 -16.41
CA PHE A 47 16.46 14.94 -15.36
C PHE A 47 15.42 16.05 -15.54
N ASP A 48 15.01 16.30 -16.77
CA ASP A 48 13.95 17.23 -17.11
C ASP A 48 12.55 16.63 -16.94
N TRP A 49 12.42 15.41 -16.38
CA TRP A 49 11.13 14.78 -16.14
C TRP A 49 10.18 15.72 -15.39
N MET A 50 8.91 15.69 -15.78
CA MET A 50 7.83 16.40 -15.11
C MET A 50 6.65 15.45 -14.89
N PRO A 51 6.00 15.50 -13.71
CA PRO A 51 4.75 14.80 -13.52
C PRO A 51 3.65 15.49 -14.34
N ALA A 52 2.76 14.70 -14.95
CA ALA A 52 1.61 15.26 -15.64
C ALA A 52 0.61 15.81 -14.61
N SER A 53 0.11 17.02 -14.82
CA SER A 53 -1.03 17.54 -14.05
C SER A 53 -2.31 16.87 -14.55
N LEU A 54 -3.07 16.29 -13.62
CA LEU A 54 -4.32 15.60 -13.92
C LEU A 54 -5.54 16.41 -13.49
N ALA A 55 -5.39 17.49 -12.72
CA ALA A 55 -6.49 18.25 -12.14
C ALA A 55 -7.59 18.68 -13.14
N ASN A 56 -7.22 18.98 -14.39
CA ASN A 56 -8.18 19.44 -15.42
C ASN A 56 -8.91 18.31 -16.15
N VAL A 57 -8.38 17.09 -16.11
CA VAL A 57 -8.96 15.91 -16.79
C VAL A 57 -9.49 14.88 -15.81
N TRP A 58 -9.15 15.03 -14.52
CA TRP A 58 -9.50 14.08 -13.49
C TRP A 58 -11.01 14.03 -13.26
N VAL A 59 -11.56 12.84 -13.44
CA VAL A 59 -12.88 12.47 -12.94
C VAL A 59 -12.69 11.45 -11.82
N PRO A 60 -13.48 11.47 -10.73
CA PRO A 60 -13.28 10.54 -9.62
C PRO A 60 -13.31 9.08 -10.08
N GLN A 61 -12.20 8.37 -9.86
CA GLN A 61 -11.99 7.02 -10.37
C GLN A 61 -12.45 5.96 -9.37
N ILE A 62 -13.02 4.86 -9.86
CA ILE A 62 -13.32 3.71 -9.01
C ILE A 62 -12.01 3.05 -8.59
N VAL A 63 -11.89 2.76 -7.30
CA VAL A 63 -10.79 1.96 -6.75
C VAL A 63 -11.34 0.72 -6.06
N VAL A 64 -10.53 -0.35 -6.04
CA VAL A 64 -10.85 -1.63 -5.40
C VAL A 64 -9.82 -1.95 -4.32
N GLY A 65 -10.18 -2.75 -3.33
CA GLY A 65 -9.29 -3.19 -2.24
C GLY A 65 -9.92 -3.05 -0.85
N GLY A 66 -9.56 -3.95 0.06
CA GLY A 66 -10.04 -4.03 1.44
C GLY A 66 -9.43 -3.01 2.41
N VAL A 67 -9.37 -1.74 2.01
CA VAL A 67 -8.83 -0.67 2.87
C VAL A 67 -9.73 -0.47 4.09
N GLN A 68 -9.11 -0.42 5.27
CA GLN A 68 -9.79 -0.18 6.54
C GLN A 68 -10.08 1.30 6.76
N PRO A 69 -11.25 1.68 7.36
CA PRO A 69 -11.62 3.09 7.54
C PRO A 69 -10.62 3.93 8.34
N TYR A 70 -9.86 3.31 9.26
CA TYR A 70 -8.86 4.00 10.08
C TYR A 70 -7.53 4.19 9.35
N ASN A 71 -7.32 3.57 8.18
CA ASN A 71 -6.09 3.72 7.41
C ASN A 71 -6.10 5.06 6.68
N ASP A 72 -5.25 6.00 7.11
CA ASP A 72 -5.13 7.32 6.52
C ASP A 72 -4.21 7.37 5.30
N TYR A 73 -3.45 6.29 5.05
CA TYR A 73 -2.49 6.19 3.96
C TYR A 73 -2.49 4.82 3.28
N PRO A 74 -3.61 4.43 2.60
CA PRO A 74 -3.71 3.12 1.96
C PRO A 74 -2.85 2.97 0.69
N ARG A 75 -2.50 4.07 0.02
CA ARG A 75 -2.03 4.10 -1.39
C ARG A 75 -3.06 3.57 -2.40
N VAL A 76 -2.83 3.88 -3.67
CA VAL A 76 -3.46 3.23 -4.82
C VAL A 76 -2.33 2.64 -5.68
N GLY A 77 -2.15 1.32 -5.65
CA GLY A 77 -0.94 0.67 -6.13
C GLY A 77 0.30 1.23 -5.43
N MET A 78 1.19 1.85 -6.22
CA MET A 78 2.40 2.52 -5.70
C MET A 78 2.21 4.01 -5.42
N LEU A 79 1.04 4.58 -5.71
CA LEU A 79 0.77 6.01 -5.60
C LEU A 79 0.34 6.38 -4.18
N PRO A 80 0.83 7.51 -3.62
CA PRO A 80 0.31 8.03 -2.36
C PRO A 80 -1.22 8.22 -2.44
N ALA A 81 -1.92 7.80 -1.40
CA ALA A 81 -3.34 8.09 -1.26
C ALA A 81 -3.66 8.38 0.19
N PHE A 82 -4.57 9.31 0.40
CA PHE A 82 -4.87 9.89 1.71
C PHE A 82 -6.36 9.77 1.99
N SER A 83 -6.72 9.44 3.24
CA SER A 83 -8.11 9.58 3.70
C SER A 83 -8.52 11.06 3.73
N ARG A 84 -9.82 11.33 3.79
CA ARG A 84 -10.34 12.68 4.10
C ARG A 84 -9.67 13.29 5.32
N ARG A 85 -9.54 12.52 6.41
CA ARG A 85 -8.95 12.97 7.67
C ARG A 85 -7.49 13.41 7.48
N ALA A 86 -6.72 12.63 6.73
CA ALA A 86 -5.34 12.95 6.40
C ALA A 86 -5.23 14.20 5.53
N VAL A 87 -6.08 14.30 4.49
CA VAL A 87 -6.15 15.48 3.63
C VAL A 87 -6.47 16.72 4.45
N ASP A 88 -7.44 16.68 5.36
CA ASP A 88 -7.81 17.86 6.13
C ASP A 88 -6.70 18.27 7.11
N ALA A 89 -5.98 17.32 7.69
CA ALA A 89 -4.83 17.59 8.57
C ALA A 89 -3.60 18.14 7.82
N LEU A 90 -3.38 17.70 6.58
CA LEU A 90 -2.19 17.97 5.78
C LEU A 90 -2.47 18.89 4.57
N ARG A 91 -3.66 19.51 4.52
CA ARG A 91 -4.18 20.20 3.33
C ARG A 91 -3.20 21.23 2.78
N VAL A 92 -2.67 22.07 3.65
CA VAL A 92 -1.74 23.16 3.27
C VAL A 92 -0.49 22.59 2.61
N GLU A 93 0.09 21.54 3.19
CA GLU A 93 1.27 20.86 2.64
C GLU A 93 0.98 20.15 1.32
N LEU A 94 -0.16 19.47 1.21
CA LEU A 94 -0.56 18.72 0.02
C LEU A 94 -0.91 19.65 -1.15
N GLU A 95 -1.76 20.66 -0.94
CA GLU A 95 -2.15 21.61 -1.99
C GLU A 95 -0.97 22.45 -2.50
N ALA A 96 0.03 22.71 -1.65
CA ALA A 96 1.24 23.43 -2.06
C ALA A 96 2.20 22.59 -2.92
N ASN A 97 2.07 21.26 -2.93
CA ASN A 97 3.08 20.37 -3.52
C ASN A 97 2.52 19.36 -4.55
N GLY A 98 1.23 19.41 -4.83
CA GLY A 98 0.60 18.41 -5.68
C GLY A 98 -0.90 18.57 -5.86
N GLU A 99 -1.52 17.51 -6.35
CA GLU A 99 -2.95 17.46 -6.64
C GLU A 99 -3.63 16.42 -5.77
N ILE A 100 -4.72 16.83 -5.12
CA ILE A 100 -5.58 15.95 -4.32
C ILE A 100 -6.71 15.49 -5.23
N LEU A 101 -6.64 14.24 -5.70
CA LEU A 101 -7.52 13.72 -6.74
C LEU A 101 -8.51 12.71 -6.13
N PRO A 102 -9.82 13.02 -6.03
CA PRO A 102 -10.80 12.15 -5.38
C PRO A 102 -10.93 10.80 -6.08
N VAL A 103 -11.14 9.74 -5.31
CA VAL A 103 -11.51 8.40 -5.82
C VAL A 103 -12.85 7.96 -5.25
N GLN A 104 -13.53 7.05 -5.96
CA GLN A 104 -14.75 6.40 -5.52
C GLN A 104 -14.38 5.09 -4.82
N SER A 105 -14.50 5.08 -3.50
CA SER A 105 -14.29 3.91 -2.65
C SER A 105 -15.57 3.54 -1.91
N LYS A 106 -15.70 2.27 -1.53
CA LYS A 106 -16.82 1.80 -0.68
C LYS A 106 -16.60 2.08 0.79
N THR A 107 -15.35 2.27 1.23
CA THR A 107 -14.98 2.34 2.66
C THR A 107 -14.84 3.77 3.18
N GLY A 108 -14.91 4.78 2.32
CA GLY A 108 -14.88 6.18 2.73
C GLY A 108 -14.39 7.13 1.64
N ASP A 109 -14.19 8.39 2.03
CA ASP A 109 -13.62 9.43 1.18
C ASP A 109 -12.09 9.31 1.14
N TYR A 110 -11.55 9.01 -0.03
CA TYR A 110 -10.11 8.91 -0.28
C TYR A 110 -9.69 9.73 -1.49
N PHE A 111 -8.41 10.07 -1.51
CA PHE A 111 -7.79 10.89 -2.55
C PHE A 111 -6.47 10.26 -2.95
N VAL A 112 -6.31 9.90 -4.22
CA VAL A 112 -4.97 9.65 -4.76
C VAL A 112 -4.26 10.99 -4.87
N TYR A 113 -2.97 11.03 -4.56
CA TYR A 113 -2.20 12.26 -4.51
C TYR A 113 -1.09 12.25 -5.55
N ASN A 114 -1.15 13.21 -6.46
CA ASN A 114 -0.15 13.41 -7.50
C ASN A 114 0.91 14.40 -7.01
N VAL A 115 2.11 13.91 -6.70
CA VAL A 115 3.22 14.76 -6.25
C VAL A 115 3.77 15.53 -7.45
N LEU A 116 3.56 16.85 -7.46
CA LEU A 116 4.04 17.71 -8.55
C LEU A 116 5.41 18.34 -8.25
N THR A 117 5.77 18.49 -6.97
CA THR A 117 7.03 19.09 -6.56
C THR A 117 8.23 18.20 -6.90
N LYS A 118 9.08 18.69 -7.81
CA LYS A 118 10.41 18.16 -8.10
C LYS A 118 11.48 18.99 -7.38
N SER A 119 12.19 18.38 -6.45
CA SER A 119 13.28 19.01 -5.71
C SER A 119 14.64 18.82 -6.40
N LEU A 120 15.45 19.88 -6.36
CA LEU A 120 16.87 19.90 -6.77
C LEU A 120 17.81 19.94 -5.57
N ALA A 121 17.32 19.54 -4.39
CA ALA A 121 18.05 19.66 -3.14
C ALA A 121 19.10 18.56 -2.92
N LEU A 122 19.07 17.46 -3.67
CA LEU A 122 20.06 16.40 -3.51
C LEU A 122 21.47 16.89 -3.88
N ASP A 123 22.42 16.76 -2.97
CA ASP A 123 23.85 16.97 -3.20
C ASP A 123 24.43 15.68 -3.79
N VAL A 124 24.47 15.63 -5.13
CA VAL A 124 24.91 14.46 -5.91
C VAL A 124 26.36 14.09 -5.59
N ASP A 125 27.20 15.06 -5.26
CA ASP A 125 28.63 14.81 -5.01
C ASP A 125 28.87 14.20 -3.62
N LYS A 126 27.96 14.44 -2.67
CA LYS A 126 28.04 13.87 -1.32
C LYS A 126 27.15 12.65 -1.09
N SER A 127 26.13 12.47 -1.94
CA SER A 127 25.22 11.33 -1.86
C SER A 127 25.87 10.06 -2.43
N GLU A 128 25.46 8.89 -1.91
CA GLU A 128 25.85 7.60 -2.47
C GLU A 128 24.74 7.12 -3.41
N ILE A 129 24.98 7.25 -4.72
CA ILE A 129 23.97 7.03 -5.76
C ILE A 129 24.42 5.90 -6.70
N THR A 130 23.55 4.90 -6.86
CA THR A 130 23.71 3.84 -7.86
C THR A 130 22.85 4.16 -9.08
N PHE A 131 23.51 4.46 -10.21
CA PHE A 131 22.83 4.64 -11.50
C PHE A 131 22.65 3.30 -12.22
N GLY A 132 21.65 3.23 -13.11
CA GLY A 132 21.35 2.02 -13.87
C GLY A 132 22.51 1.54 -14.76
N PRO A 133 22.49 0.27 -15.21
CA PRO A 133 23.46 -0.26 -16.17
C PRO A 133 23.51 0.57 -17.46
N PRO A 134 24.58 0.46 -18.29
CA PRO A 134 24.84 1.37 -19.42
C PRO A 134 23.72 1.54 -20.46
N ASN A 135 22.77 0.59 -20.53
CA ASN A 135 21.64 0.58 -21.45
C ASN A 135 20.34 1.11 -20.82
N ILE A 136 20.38 1.53 -19.56
CA ILE A 136 19.31 2.22 -18.83
C ILE A 136 19.73 3.69 -18.68
N SER A 137 18.78 4.57 -18.33
CA SER A 137 19.10 5.96 -18.01
C SER A 137 20.30 6.07 -17.05
N LYS A 138 21.26 6.92 -17.42
CA LYS A 138 22.37 7.34 -16.56
C LYS A 138 22.06 8.62 -15.77
N GLU A 139 20.87 9.19 -16.00
CA GLU A 139 20.45 10.42 -15.35
C GLU A 139 19.68 10.08 -14.07
N THR A 140 18.68 9.20 -14.13
CA THR A 140 17.95 8.80 -12.93
C THR A 140 18.65 7.63 -12.21
N ALA A 141 18.75 7.73 -10.90
CA ALA A 141 19.23 6.70 -10.00
C ALA A 141 18.36 5.44 -10.08
N PHE A 142 19.02 4.29 -10.03
CA PHE A 142 18.38 3.03 -9.73
C PHE A 142 18.12 2.91 -8.21
N MET A 143 19.04 3.44 -7.40
CA MET A 143 18.97 3.47 -5.95
C MET A 143 19.82 4.61 -5.39
N VAL A 144 19.43 5.15 -4.23
CA VAL A 144 20.22 6.10 -3.44
C VAL A 144 20.44 5.47 -2.07
N ASP A 145 21.66 5.04 -1.80
CA ASP A 145 22.04 4.35 -0.55
C ASP A 145 22.21 5.35 0.60
N ARG A 146 22.64 6.58 0.27
CA ARG A 146 22.80 7.68 1.22
C ARG A 146 22.37 8.99 0.59
N PHE A 147 21.41 9.66 1.23
CA PHE A 147 20.95 10.97 0.82
C PHE A 147 21.73 12.05 1.54
N GLU A 148 22.22 13.03 0.81
CA GLU A 148 22.76 14.28 1.34
C GLU A 148 21.99 15.44 0.70
N PHE A 149 21.43 16.33 1.51
CA PHE A 149 20.59 17.43 1.01
C PHE A 149 21.20 18.80 1.29
N ASP A 150 21.08 19.69 0.31
CA ASP A 150 21.20 21.13 0.46
C ASP A 150 19.94 21.68 1.14
N GLU A 151 20.01 21.87 2.46
CA GLU A 151 18.89 22.34 3.28
C GLU A 151 18.28 23.66 2.77
N THR A 152 19.07 24.52 2.12
CA THR A 152 18.59 25.82 1.61
C THR A 152 17.57 25.64 0.47
N LYS A 153 17.63 24.51 -0.24
CA LYS A 153 16.70 24.16 -1.32
C LYS A 153 15.50 23.35 -0.85
N LEU A 154 15.44 22.96 0.42
CA LEU A 154 14.31 22.21 0.99
C LEU A 154 13.23 23.09 1.63
N VAL A 155 13.50 24.37 1.85
CA VAL A 155 12.68 25.27 2.68
C VAL A 155 11.20 25.32 2.25
N GLU A 156 10.93 25.19 0.95
CA GLU A 156 9.57 25.29 0.40
C GLU A 156 8.90 23.92 0.19
N HIS A 157 9.56 22.82 0.53
CA HIS A 157 9.08 21.48 0.25
C HIS A 157 8.47 20.85 1.51
N ALA A 158 7.25 20.33 1.40
CA ALA A 158 6.65 19.52 2.46
C ALA A 158 6.61 18.03 2.08
N ILE A 159 6.24 17.76 0.82
CA ILE A 159 6.21 16.46 0.18
C ILE A 159 6.72 16.64 -1.26
N PHE A 160 7.64 15.81 -1.70
CA PHE A 160 8.33 16.02 -2.98
C PHE A 160 8.95 14.73 -3.52
N ARG A 161 9.36 14.77 -4.78
CA ARG A 161 10.25 13.78 -5.40
C ARG A 161 11.57 14.46 -5.72
N ILE A 162 12.68 13.73 -5.73
CA ILE A 162 13.98 14.27 -6.14
C ILE A 162 14.26 13.99 -7.60
N ARG A 163 14.89 14.93 -8.28
CA ARG A 163 15.20 14.83 -9.72
C ARG A 163 15.92 13.53 -10.08
N GLU A 164 16.83 13.09 -9.25
CA GLU A 164 17.62 11.88 -9.49
C GLU A 164 16.81 10.60 -9.24
N TYR A 165 15.79 10.61 -8.39
CA TYR A 165 15.08 9.39 -7.96
C TYR A 165 13.56 9.61 -7.90
N PRO A 166 12.88 9.76 -9.05
CA PRO A 166 11.47 10.17 -9.14
C PRO A 166 10.46 9.19 -8.53
N GLN A 167 10.83 7.94 -8.33
CA GLN A 167 9.94 6.90 -7.78
C GLN A 167 9.71 7.02 -6.27
N VAL A 168 10.60 7.73 -5.55
CA VAL A 168 10.52 7.87 -4.09
C VAL A 168 9.83 9.18 -3.73
N VAL A 169 8.85 9.07 -2.82
CA VAL A 169 8.18 10.23 -2.24
C VAL A 169 8.84 10.55 -0.90
N LEU A 170 9.39 11.76 -0.81
CA LEU A 170 10.06 12.28 0.36
C LEU A 170 9.19 13.34 1.03
N VAL A 171 9.32 13.44 2.34
CA VAL A 171 8.63 14.44 3.17
C VAL A 171 9.57 15.04 4.20
N THR A 172 9.27 16.24 4.65
CA THR A 172 10.10 16.95 5.63
C THR A 172 9.61 16.74 7.06
N GLU A 173 10.44 17.09 8.05
CA GLU A 173 10.07 17.06 9.48
C GLU A 173 8.74 17.77 9.75
N GLN A 174 8.48 18.89 9.09
CA GLN A 174 7.22 19.63 9.27
C GLN A 174 6.00 18.79 8.89
N PHE A 175 6.06 18.10 7.75
CA PHE A 175 4.97 17.23 7.29
C PHE A 175 4.74 16.09 8.28
N LYS A 176 5.82 15.40 8.67
CA LYS A 176 5.76 14.31 9.65
C LYS A 176 5.15 14.78 10.97
N ARG A 177 5.63 15.90 11.53
CA ARG A 177 5.12 16.44 12.79
C ARG A 177 3.62 16.73 12.74
N LYS A 178 3.11 17.26 11.63
CA LYS A 178 1.67 17.48 11.46
C LYS A 178 0.88 16.17 11.40
N ALA A 179 1.39 15.18 10.69
CA ALA A 179 0.78 13.85 10.65
C ALA A 179 0.74 13.21 12.06
N ASP A 180 1.84 13.30 12.81
CA ASP A 180 1.93 12.80 14.19
C ASP A 180 0.95 13.54 15.12
N GLN A 181 0.86 14.88 15.02
CA GLN A 181 -0.06 15.70 15.80
C GLN A 181 -1.53 15.37 15.52
N ALA A 182 -1.84 15.02 14.27
CA ALA A 182 -3.17 14.57 13.86
C ALA A 182 -3.41 13.07 14.12
N GLN A 183 -2.42 12.34 14.66
CA GLN A 183 -2.48 10.92 14.96
C GLN A 183 -2.95 10.08 13.75
N LEU A 184 -2.40 10.40 12.58
CA LEU A 184 -2.73 9.71 11.34
C LEU A 184 -2.11 8.30 11.32
N ASN A 185 -2.86 7.31 10.83
CA ASN A 185 -2.44 5.91 10.77
C ASN A 185 -2.02 5.50 9.36
N GLY A 186 -1.13 4.51 9.25
CA GLY A 186 -0.73 3.94 7.96
C GLY A 186 0.44 4.67 7.28
N LEU A 187 0.84 5.85 7.78
CA LEU A 187 2.04 6.55 7.31
C LEU A 187 3.29 5.93 7.92
N ASN A 188 4.22 5.47 7.08
CA ASN A 188 5.49 4.91 7.53
C ASN A 188 6.65 5.83 7.11
N PHE A 189 7.10 6.69 8.02
CA PHE A 189 8.19 7.64 7.78
C PHE A 189 9.56 6.97 7.99
N VAL A 190 10.37 6.85 6.94
CA VAL A 190 11.73 6.28 6.99
C VAL A 190 12.76 7.40 6.97
N PRO A 191 13.54 7.63 8.05
CA PRO A 191 14.53 8.68 8.05
C PRO A 191 15.59 8.39 6.98
N VAL A 192 15.80 9.35 6.08
CA VAL A 192 16.81 9.25 5.01
C VAL A 192 17.89 10.33 5.13
N PHE A 193 17.63 11.41 5.86
CA PHE A 193 18.60 12.48 6.11
C PHE A 193 18.24 13.29 7.37
N PRO A 194 19.23 13.72 8.17
CA PRO A 194 20.63 13.29 8.13
C PRO A 194 20.76 11.84 8.62
N ILE A 195 21.69 11.08 8.03
CA ILE A 195 22.09 9.78 8.57
C ILE A 195 23.27 10.00 9.52
N PRO A 196 23.26 9.44 10.73
CA PRO A 196 24.38 9.58 11.65
C PRO A 196 25.69 9.06 11.05
N GLU A 197 26.80 9.74 11.37
CA GLU A 197 28.12 9.32 10.90
C GLU A 197 28.42 7.86 11.30
N GLY A 198 28.91 7.07 10.35
CA GLY A 198 29.21 5.65 10.54
C GLY A 198 27.98 4.72 10.47
N GLN A 199 26.78 5.22 10.18
CA GLN A 199 25.61 4.41 9.88
C GLN A 199 25.30 4.45 8.37
N ASN A 200 24.72 3.36 7.86
CA ASN A 200 24.11 3.31 6.53
C ASN A 200 22.59 3.15 6.71
N TRP A 201 21.82 3.86 5.88
CA TRP A 201 20.36 3.76 5.78
C TRP A 201 19.87 2.31 5.74
N ASP A 202 20.57 1.48 4.97
CA ASP A 202 20.23 0.09 4.68
C ASP A 202 20.23 -0.77 5.96
N ASP A 203 21.17 -0.52 6.87
CA ASP A 203 21.23 -1.19 8.18
C ASP A 203 20.16 -0.67 9.14
N MET A 204 19.90 0.65 9.12
CA MET A 204 18.83 1.26 9.92
C MET A 204 17.47 0.70 9.52
N GLU A 205 17.20 0.60 8.22
CA GLU A 205 15.95 0.07 7.70
C GLU A 205 15.83 -1.44 7.94
N ARG A 206 16.91 -2.22 7.79
CA ARG A 206 16.92 -3.64 8.21
C ARG A 206 16.62 -3.80 9.70
N ALA A 207 17.19 -2.98 10.56
CA ALA A 207 16.95 -3.04 12.00
C ALA A 207 15.50 -2.68 12.35
N ARG A 208 14.97 -1.62 11.74
CA ARG A 208 13.56 -1.23 11.88
C ARG A 208 12.62 -2.32 11.37
N TRP A 209 12.90 -2.88 10.20
CA TRP A 209 12.10 -3.96 9.63
C TRP A 209 12.06 -5.17 10.56
N ARG A 210 13.19 -5.58 11.15
CA ARG A 210 13.23 -6.64 12.18
C ARG A 210 12.40 -6.29 13.41
N ALA A 211 12.47 -5.05 13.89
CA ALA A 211 11.69 -4.60 15.04
C ALA A 211 10.18 -4.63 14.73
N ARG A 212 9.78 -4.14 13.57
CA ARG A 212 8.38 -4.14 13.09
C ARG A 212 7.87 -5.56 12.84
N ARG A 213 8.68 -6.41 12.22
CA ARG A 213 8.31 -7.81 11.98
C ARG A 213 7.91 -8.50 13.28
N LYS A 214 8.61 -8.26 14.39
CA LYS A 214 8.24 -8.82 15.70
C LYS A 214 6.86 -8.35 16.20
N SER A 215 6.45 -7.12 15.91
CA SER A 215 5.11 -6.64 16.30
C SER A 215 4.00 -7.11 15.37
N VAL A 216 4.34 -7.48 14.14
CA VAL A 216 3.40 -7.90 13.09
C VAL A 216 3.26 -9.41 13.01
N GLU A 217 4.30 -10.17 13.35
CA GLU A 217 4.34 -11.64 13.29
C GLU A 217 3.16 -12.30 14.03
N PRO A 218 2.74 -11.84 15.24
CA PRO A 218 1.54 -12.36 15.89
C PRO A 218 0.25 -12.15 15.10
N LEU A 219 0.19 -11.15 14.21
CA LEU A 219 -0.97 -10.88 13.36
C LEU A 219 -1.04 -11.81 12.14
N ARG A 220 0.08 -12.48 11.82
CA ARG A 220 0.23 -13.38 10.67
C ARG A 220 0.47 -14.83 11.10
N GLY A 221 0.09 -15.16 12.33
CA GLY A 221 0.38 -16.43 12.97
C GLY A 221 -0.34 -17.60 12.32
N HIS A 222 -1.61 -17.42 11.96
CA HIS A 222 -2.47 -18.47 11.43
C HIS A 222 -3.09 -18.09 10.08
N CYS A 223 -3.63 -19.08 9.38
CA CYS A 223 -4.30 -18.90 8.09
C CYS A 223 -5.60 -19.72 8.01
N LEU A 224 -6.67 -19.09 7.52
CA LEU A 224 -7.90 -19.75 7.12
C LEU A 224 -7.96 -19.78 5.59
N THR A 225 -8.14 -20.96 5.01
CA THR A 225 -8.51 -21.11 3.60
C THR A 225 -10.00 -21.34 3.49
N ILE A 226 -10.67 -20.44 2.76
CA ILE A 226 -12.06 -20.63 2.34
C ILE A 226 -12.02 -21.23 0.93
N VAL A 227 -12.46 -22.47 0.83
CA VAL A 227 -12.48 -23.23 -0.43
C VAL A 227 -13.85 -23.08 -1.07
N LEU A 228 -13.86 -22.58 -2.31
CA LEU A 228 -15.04 -22.44 -3.17
C LEU A 228 -15.00 -23.56 -4.24
N PRO A 229 -15.73 -24.68 -4.07
CA PRO A 229 -15.69 -25.76 -5.05
C PRO A 229 -16.32 -25.34 -6.38
N THR A 230 -15.66 -25.66 -7.49
CA THR A 230 -16.13 -25.33 -8.85
C THR A 230 -16.74 -26.55 -9.54
N ALA A 231 -17.51 -26.33 -10.60
CA ALA A 231 -18.20 -27.38 -11.34
C ALA A 231 -17.24 -28.25 -12.18
N LYS A 232 -16.14 -27.66 -12.64
CA LYS A 232 -15.16 -28.27 -13.54
C LYS A 232 -13.77 -28.21 -12.93
N ARG A 233 -12.79 -28.86 -13.55
CA ARG A 233 -11.39 -28.80 -13.10
C ARG A 233 -10.79 -27.38 -13.09
N LYS A 234 -11.27 -26.50 -13.97
CA LYS A 234 -10.87 -25.09 -14.06
C LYS A 234 -12.11 -24.23 -13.86
N ALA A 235 -11.99 -23.17 -13.06
CA ALA A 235 -13.07 -22.21 -12.84
C ALA A 235 -13.48 -21.54 -14.15
N THR A 236 -14.79 -21.44 -14.36
CA THR A 236 -15.40 -20.63 -15.42
C THR A 236 -15.28 -19.14 -15.10
N GLU A 237 -15.43 -18.28 -16.10
CA GLU A 237 -15.42 -16.83 -15.86
C GLU A 237 -16.56 -16.39 -14.93
N ASP A 238 -17.74 -17.01 -15.05
CA ASP A 238 -18.87 -16.75 -14.15
C ASP A 238 -18.54 -17.12 -12.69
N GLU A 239 -17.89 -18.27 -12.46
CA GLU A 239 -17.42 -18.68 -11.13
C GLU A 239 -16.37 -17.70 -10.58
N LYS A 240 -15.45 -17.21 -11.41
CA LYS A 240 -14.45 -16.20 -10.98
C LYS A 240 -15.11 -14.86 -10.65
N VAL A 241 -16.11 -14.44 -11.42
CA VAL A 241 -16.92 -13.24 -11.12
C VAL A 241 -17.67 -13.43 -9.80
N ALA A 242 -18.29 -14.58 -9.59
CA ALA A 242 -18.96 -14.91 -8.34
C ALA A 242 -17.98 -14.94 -7.15
N ALA A 243 -16.79 -15.54 -7.31
CA ALA A 243 -15.77 -15.61 -6.27
C ALA A 243 -15.26 -14.22 -5.89
N ARG A 244 -15.12 -13.31 -6.87
CA ARG A 244 -14.83 -11.90 -6.58
C ARG A 244 -15.93 -11.26 -5.73
N ARG A 245 -17.21 -11.57 -5.96
CA ARG A 245 -18.30 -11.07 -5.08
C ARG A 245 -18.20 -11.63 -3.66
N VAL A 246 -17.89 -12.92 -3.51
CA VAL A 246 -17.65 -13.55 -2.20
C VAL A 246 -16.47 -12.89 -1.49
N LEU A 247 -15.36 -12.67 -2.19
CA LEU A 247 -14.18 -11.96 -1.68
C LEU A 247 -14.54 -10.57 -1.15
N HIS A 248 -15.23 -9.74 -1.94
CA HIS A 248 -15.62 -8.40 -1.51
C HIS A 248 -16.56 -8.43 -0.29
N SER A 249 -17.44 -9.44 -0.21
CA SER A 249 -18.30 -9.63 0.95
C SER A 249 -17.50 -10.03 2.20
N LEU A 250 -16.53 -10.92 2.05
CA LEU A 250 -15.62 -11.32 3.13
C LEU A 250 -14.80 -10.13 3.64
N GLU A 251 -14.18 -9.35 2.74
CA GLU A 251 -13.43 -8.15 3.11
C GLU A 251 -14.30 -7.16 3.87
N SER A 252 -15.57 -7.00 3.48
CA SER A 252 -16.52 -6.14 4.19
C SER A 252 -16.82 -6.66 5.61
N VAL A 253 -16.94 -7.97 5.80
CA VAL A 253 -17.16 -8.57 7.13
C VAL A 253 -15.93 -8.38 8.00
N LEU A 254 -14.73 -8.67 7.48
CA LEU A 254 -13.48 -8.48 8.20
C LEU A 254 -13.29 -7.00 8.60
N ALA A 255 -13.54 -6.07 7.67
CA ALA A 255 -13.44 -4.65 7.94
C ALA A 255 -14.45 -4.17 9.01
N GLY A 256 -15.63 -4.80 9.09
CA GLY A 256 -16.64 -4.50 10.10
C GLY A 256 -16.22 -4.84 11.55
N HIS A 257 -15.22 -5.72 11.73
CA HIS A 257 -14.71 -6.09 13.05
C HIS A 257 -13.57 -5.18 13.53
N VAL A 258 -12.95 -4.41 12.63
CA VAL A 258 -11.83 -3.54 12.99
C VAL A 258 -12.31 -2.14 13.30
N GLU A 259 -12.67 -1.89 14.56
CA GLU A 259 -13.08 -0.56 15.01
C GLU A 259 -11.88 0.42 15.14
N SER A 260 -10.68 -0.11 15.41
CA SER A 260 -9.47 0.69 15.67
C SER A 260 -8.20 -0.14 15.49
N MET A 261 -7.02 0.52 15.45
CA MET A 261 -5.73 -0.20 15.35
C MET A 261 -5.44 -1.14 16.54
N ASP A 262 -5.96 -0.82 17.72
CA ASP A 262 -5.63 -1.51 18.97
C ASP A 262 -6.64 -2.60 19.35
N ARG A 263 -7.74 -2.74 18.59
CA ARG A 263 -8.81 -3.69 18.89
C ARG A 263 -9.41 -4.28 17.62
N GLY A 264 -9.57 -5.61 17.61
CA GLY A 264 -10.46 -6.29 16.68
C GLY A 264 -9.86 -6.66 15.32
N PHE A 265 -8.53 -6.69 15.17
CA PHE A 265 -7.95 -7.34 13.99
C PHE A 265 -8.13 -8.85 14.09
N ILE A 266 -9.17 -9.37 13.43
CA ILE A 266 -9.45 -10.80 13.35
C ILE A 266 -8.85 -11.45 12.11
N GLY A 267 -8.53 -10.67 11.07
CA GLY A 267 -7.83 -11.15 9.89
C GLY A 267 -7.95 -10.23 8.68
N SER A 268 -7.18 -10.53 7.63
CA SER A 268 -7.20 -9.85 6.33
C SER A 268 -7.12 -10.88 5.21
N VAL A 269 -7.74 -10.59 4.06
CA VAL A 269 -7.55 -11.43 2.88
C VAL A 269 -6.18 -11.14 2.26
N ASP A 270 -5.40 -12.19 2.04
CA ASP A 270 -4.03 -12.09 1.51
C ASP A 270 -4.00 -12.29 -0.01
N GLU A 271 -4.63 -13.36 -0.49
CA GLU A 271 -4.53 -13.80 -1.87
C GLU A 271 -5.72 -14.68 -2.26
N THR A 272 -6.02 -14.72 -3.55
CA THR A 272 -6.87 -15.75 -4.14
C THR A 272 -6.06 -16.65 -5.08
N SER A 273 -6.28 -17.95 -5.02
CA SER A 273 -5.63 -18.90 -5.94
C SER A 273 -6.64 -19.88 -6.55
N GLU A 274 -6.19 -20.65 -7.53
CA GLU A 274 -6.98 -21.70 -8.17
C GLU A 274 -6.23 -23.04 -8.03
N ARG A 275 -6.93 -24.06 -7.53
CA ARG A 275 -6.50 -25.46 -7.61
C ARG A 275 -7.54 -26.28 -8.36
N ARG A 276 -7.22 -27.54 -8.70
CA ARG A 276 -8.08 -28.36 -9.56
C ARG A 276 -9.48 -28.53 -8.94
N GLY A 277 -10.47 -27.87 -9.53
CA GLY A 277 -11.86 -27.94 -9.08
C GLY A 277 -12.23 -26.99 -7.94
N GLU A 278 -11.36 -26.05 -7.55
CA GLU A 278 -11.57 -25.19 -6.38
C GLU A 278 -10.91 -23.81 -6.58
N LEU A 279 -11.62 -22.74 -6.18
CA LEU A 279 -11.03 -21.42 -5.96
C LEU A 279 -10.77 -21.26 -4.46
N LEU A 280 -9.63 -20.67 -4.10
CA LEU A 280 -9.19 -20.54 -2.71
C LEU A 280 -9.11 -19.07 -2.34
N LEU A 281 -9.65 -18.71 -1.18
CA LEU A 281 -9.44 -17.41 -0.55
C LEU A 281 -8.62 -17.63 0.71
N TYR A 282 -7.45 -17.01 0.80
CA TYR A 282 -6.59 -17.11 1.97
C TYR A 282 -6.79 -15.91 2.88
N VAL A 283 -7.12 -16.16 4.14
CA VAL A 283 -7.25 -15.13 5.18
C VAL A 283 -6.15 -15.35 6.19
N THR A 284 -5.31 -14.34 6.41
CA THR A 284 -4.29 -14.35 7.44
C THR A 284 -4.85 -13.72 8.72
N CYS A 285 -4.56 -14.33 9.86
CA CYS A 285 -5.15 -13.94 11.14
C CYS A 285 -4.22 -14.21 12.32
N PRO A 286 -4.45 -13.54 13.47
CA PRO A 286 -3.77 -13.87 14.72
C PRO A 286 -4.24 -15.20 15.31
N ASP A 287 -5.54 -15.47 15.22
CA ASP A 287 -6.18 -16.68 15.74
C ASP A 287 -7.22 -17.17 14.74
N VAL A 288 -7.07 -18.42 14.27
CA VAL A 288 -7.92 -18.97 13.22
C VAL A 288 -9.24 -19.49 13.78
N ASP A 289 -9.25 -19.96 15.02
CA ASP A 289 -10.47 -20.47 15.64
C ASP A 289 -11.39 -19.29 15.97
N ASP A 290 -10.85 -18.18 16.51
CA ASP A 290 -11.59 -16.93 16.71
C ASP A 290 -12.10 -16.37 15.37
N LEU A 291 -11.25 -16.33 14.33
CA LEU A 291 -11.68 -15.90 13.00
C LEU A 291 -12.84 -16.74 12.48
N ILE A 292 -12.78 -18.07 12.60
CA ILE A 292 -13.85 -18.96 12.16
C ILE A 292 -15.15 -18.63 12.90
N GLU A 293 -15.11 -18.49 14.23
CA GLU A 293 -16.30 -18.16 15.04
C GLU A 293 -16.97 -16.87 14.56
N ASN A 294 -16.18 -15.82 14.29
CA ASN A 294 -16.69 -14.55 13.77
C ASN A 294 -17.23 -14.66 12.33
N LEU A 295 -16.68 -15.56 11.51
CA LEU A 295 -17.13 -15.76 10.12
C LEU A 295 -18.30 -16.74 9.96
N ARG A 296 -18.67 -17.53 10.98
CA ARG A 296 -19.76 -18.54 10.86
C ARG A 296 -21.08 -17.97 10.32
N PRO A 297 -21.60 -16.81 10.80
CA PRO A 297 -22.83 -16.26 10.27
C PRO A 297 -22.72 -15.91 8.79
N TRP A 298 -21.60 -15.31 8.39
CA TRP A 298 -21.33 -14.96 7.00
C TRP A 298 -21.25 -16.20 6.10
N VAL A 299 -20.50 -17.24 6.50
CA VAL A 299 -20.33 -18.49 5.74
C VAL A 299 -21.70 -19.13 5.41
N ALA A 300 -22.66 -19.06 6.33
CA ALA A 300 -24.00 -19.61 6.12
C ALA A 300 -24.84 -18.82 5.09
N GLU A 301 -24.50 -17.56 4.84
CA GLU A 301 -25.22 -16.65 3.92
C GLU A 301 -24.54 -16.51 2.56
N VAL A 302 -23.33 -17.05 2.37
CA VAL A 302 -22.61 -16.93 1.11
C VAL A 302 -23.38 -17.61 -0.03
N ASP A 303 -23.70 -16.81 -1.06
CA ASP A 303 -24.29 -17.31 -2.32
C ASP A 303 -23.21 -17.99 -3.18
N TRP A 304 -22.99 -19.28 -2.92
CA TRP A 304 -22.16 -20.15 -3.74
C TRP A 304 -22.91 -21.45 -4.10
N PRO A 305 -22.83 -21.95 -5.36
CA PRO A 305 -23.63 -23.10 -5.79
C PRO A 305 -23.36 -24.42 -5.07
N LYS A 306 -22.22 -24.53 -4.37
CA LYS A 306 -21.80 -25.72 -3.63
C LYS A 306 -21.49 -25.31 -2.19
N PRO A 307 -21.60 -26.21 -1.20
CA PRO A 307 -21.15 -25.92 0.15
C PRO A 307 -19.68 -25.48 0.17
N LEU A 308 -19.41 -24.39 0.89
CA LEU A 308 -18.03 -23.96 1.17
C LEU A 308 -17.32 -25.00 2.03
N LYS A 309 -16.00 -25.08 1.90
CA LYS A 309 -15.16 -25.80 2.87
C LYS A 309 -14.22 -24.81 3.53
N LEU A 310 -13.92 -25.05 4.79
CA LEU A 310 -12.95 -24.26 5.54
C LEU A 310 -11.80 -25.18 5.93
N GLU A 311 -10.58 -24.73 5.68
CA GLU A 311 -9.34 -25.42 6.06
C GLU A 311 -8.54 -24.44 6.93
N LYS A 312 -8.16 -24.83 8.14
CA LYS A 312 -7.36 -24.00 9.05
C LYS A 312 -5.91 -24.43 9.08
N LEU A 313 -5.03 -23.47 9.35
CA LEU A 313 -3.61 -23.66 9.50
C LEU A 313 -3.09 -22.81 10.67
N TYR A 314 -2.47 -23.47 11.65
CA TYR A 314 -1.91 -22.84 12.85
C TYR A 314 -0.49 -22.28 12.66
N CYS A 315 -0.12 -21.99 11.42
CA CYS A 315 1.14 -21.35 11.07
C CYS A 315 0.95 -20.49 9.81
N SER A 316 2.02 -19.80 9.41
CA SER A 316 2.06 -19.10 8.14
C SER A 316 1.88 -20.09 6.98
N ARG A 317 1.08 -19.72 5.96
CA ARG A 317 0.87 -20.54 4.75
C ARG A 317 2.13 -20.92 3.97
N PHE A 318 3.23 -20.23 4.24
CA PHE A 318 4.53 -20.48 3.60
C PHE A 318 5.43 -21.42 4.42
N ASP A 319 4.95 -21.94 5.55
CA ASP A 319 5.66 -22.94 6.31
C ASP A 319 5.69 -24.26 5.54
N VAL A 320 6.89 -24.82 5.34
CA VAL A 320 7.10 -26.07 4.60
C VAL A 320 6.55 -27.30 5.34
N HIS A 321 6.24 -27.16 6.62
CA HIS A 321 5.67 -28.21 7.47
C HIS A 321 4.20 -27.96 7.81
N ALA A 322 3.54 -27.03 7.11
CA ALA A 322 2.13 -26.73 7.26
C ALA A 322 1.23 -27.95 6.97
N GLU A 323 0.36 -28.30 7.91
CA GLU A 323 -0.70 -29.29 7.74
C GLU A 323 -2.07 -28.60 7.86
N TRP A 324 -2.90 -28.76 6.84
CA TRP A 324 -4.25 -28.18 6.82
C TRP A 324 -5.23 -29.07 7.55
N GLU A 325 -5.96 -28.49 8.51
CA GLU A 325 -7.03 -29.18 9.23
C GLU A 325 -8.39 -28.77 8.69
N PRO A 326 -9.25 -29.72 8.26
CA PRO A 326 -10.61 -29.39 7.85
C PRO A 326 -11.43 -28.91 9.06
N VAL A 327 -12.31 -27.95 8.83
CA VAL A 327 -13.29 -27.49 9.82
C VAL A 327 -14.64 -28.15 9.50
N ASP A 328 -15.25 -28.76 10.52
CA ASP A 328 -16.56 -29.41 10.44
C ASP A 328 -17.74 -28.42 10.32
#